data_AF-A0A6N9CD32-F1
#
_entry.id   AF-A0A6N9CD32-F1
#
_cell.length_a   1.000
_cell.length_b   1.000
_cell.length_c   1.000
_cell.angle_alpha   90.00
_cell.angle_beta   90.00
_cell.angle_gamma   90.00
#
_symmetry.space_group_name_H-M   'P 1'
#
loop_
_entity.id
_entity.type
_entity.pdbx_description
1 polymer ?
#
loop_
_entity_poly.entity_id
_entity_poly.type
_entity_poly.pdbx_seq_one_letter_code
_entity_poly.pdbx_strand_id
1 'polypeptide(L)'
;MQFLQTQLEELQRTYGGVYLIRNERHFYLYNFFDGKAFQPDFVLFLSKENGETLSYQLFVEPKGEHIADFDRWKEDFLKEIDPERKSELIIEDKNYCIIGLPFYQEKNQNEFRDALDEALQL
;
A
#
# COMPACT_ATOMS: atom_id res chain seq x y z
N MET A 1 13.60 7.08 5.61
CA MET A 1 13.30 6.07 6.64
C MET A 1 12.58 6.64 7.86
N GLN A 2 12.93 7.84 8.35
CA GLN A 2 12.31 8.43 9.55
C GLN A 2 10.80 8.70 9.41
N PHE A 3 10.32 9.15 8.23
CA PHE A 3 8.90 9.36 7.98
C PHE A 3 8.05 8.09 8.18
N LEU A 4 8.43 6.99 7.51
CA LEU A 4 7.70 5.72 7.65
C LEU A 4 7.70 5.24 9.11
N GLN A 5 8.79 5.46 9.84
CA GLN A 5 8.84 5.13 11.26
C GLN A 5 7.83 5.95 12.09
N THR A 6 7.76 7.26 11.89
CA THR A 6 6.75 8.11 12.56
C THR A 6 5.33 7.70 12.21
N GLN A 7 5.05 7.39 10.94
CA GLN A 7 3.73 6.91 10.51
C GLN A 7 3.39 5.56 11.13
N LEU A 8 4.34 4.63 11.23
CA LEU A 8 4.13 3.35 11.90
C LEU A 8 3.82 3.54 13.40
N GLU A 9 4.50 4.46 14.08
CA GLU A 9 4.22 4.78 15.48
C GLU A 9 2.81 5.38 15.68
N GLU A 10 2.34 6.21 14.74
CA GLU A 10 0.97 6.73 14.76
C GLU A 10 -0.05 5.60 14.55
N LEU A 11 0.17 4.72 13.57
CA LEU A 11 -0.71 3.58 13.28
C LEU A 11 -0.78 2.59 14.45
N GLN A 12 0.33 2.37 15.16
CA GLN A 12 0.39 1.49 16.33
C GLN A 12 -0.49 1.97 17.50
N ARG A 13 -0.92 3.23 17.51
CA ARG A 13 -1.87 3.73 18.52
C ARG A 13 -3.32 3.38 18.21
N THR A 14 -3.63 3.11 16.94
CA THR A 14 -4.99 2.89 16.43
C THR A 14 -5.24 1.43 16.08
N TYR A 15 -4.20 0.71 15.67
CA TYR A 15 -4.27 -0.68 15.23
C TYR A 15 -3.54 -1.62 16.19
N GLY A 16 -4.14 -2.77 16.48
CA GLY A 16 -3.57 -3.79 17.36
C GLY A 16 -2.42 -4.57 16.75
N GLY A 17 -2.34 -4.59 15.41
CA GLY A 17 -1.20 -5.14 14.68
C GLY A 17 -0.79 -4.20 13.56
N VAL A 18 0.51 -3.89 13.51
CA VAL A 18 1.13 -3.04 12.48
C VAL A 18 2.46 -3.68 12.09
N TYR A 19 2.56 -4.15 10.85
CA TYR A 19 3.75 -4.83 10.34
C TYR A 19 4.13 -4.28 8.96
N LEU A 20 5.30 -3.66 8.87
CA LEU A 20 5.90 -3.31 7.59
C LEU A 20 6.87 -4.42 7.19
N ILE A 21 6.52 -5.17 6.15
CA ILE A 21 7.28 -6.31 5.67
C ILE A 21 7.94 -5.94 4.35
N ARG A 22 9.25 -6.16 4.25
CA ARG A 22 9.94 -6.09 2.97
C ARG A 22 9.62 -7.35 2.16
N ASN A 23 9.14 -7.19 0.93
CA ASN A 23 8.71 -8.31 0.09
C ASN A 23 9.87 -9.21 -0.32
N GLU A 24 11.08 -8.70 -0.59
CA GLU A 24 12.25 -9.53 -0.99
C GLU A 24 11.97 -10.58 -2.09
N ARG A 25 11.10 -10.25 -3.06
CA ARG A 25 10.66 -11.15 -4.16
C ARG A 25 9.78 -12.33 -3.74
N HIS A 26 9.20 -12.32 -2.55
CA HIS A 26 8.32 -13.39 -2.10
C HIS A 26 7.03 -13.47 -2.93
N PHE A 27 6.51 -12.36 -3.45
CA PHE A 27 5.35 -12.36 -4.34
C PHE A 27 5.41 -11.24 -5.40
N TYR A 28 4.53 -11.38 -6.40
CA TYR A 28 4.30 -10.46 -7.50
C TYR A 28 2.83 -10.08 -7.59
N LEU A 29 2.57 -8.84 -7.98
CA LEU A 29 1.28 -8.34 -8.42
C LEU A 29 1.26 -8.33 -9.95
N TYR A 30 0.12 -8.61 -10.56
CA TYR A 30 0.00 -8.65 -12.02
C TYR A 30 -0.97 -7.57 -12.46
N ASN A 31 -0.50 -6.69 -13.34
CA ASN A 31 -1.31 -5.59 -13.87
C ASN A 31 -2.61 -6.11 -14.49
N PHE A 32 -3.74 -5.49 -14.17
CA PHE A 32 -5.06 -5.98 -14.58
C PHE A 32 -5.24 -5.98 -16.09
N PHE A 33 -4.65 -5.00 -16.78
CA PHE A 33 -4.81 -4.82 -18.23
C PHE A 33 -3.91 -5.72 -19.08
N ASP A 34 -2.60 -5.72 -18.83
CA ASP A 34 -1.60 -6.40 -19.70
C ASP A 34 -0.85 -7.55 -19.01
N GLY A 35 -1.18 -7.86 -17.76
CA GLY A 35 -0.56 -8.95 -17.01
C GLY A 35 0.92 -8.71 -16.67
N LYS A 36 1.45 -7.48 -16.82
CA LYS A 36 2.83 -7.19 -16.42
C LYS A 36 3.02 -7.46 -14.94
N ALA A 37 4.08 -8.21 -14.62
CA ALA A 37 4.46 -8.50 -13.25
C ALA A 37 5.12 -7.26 -12.62
N PHE A 38 4.59 -6.87 -11.48
CA PHE A 38 5.11 -5.83 -10.59
C PHE A 38 5.49 -6.46 -9.25
N GLN A 39 6.65 -6.11 -8.74
CA GLN A 39 7.15 -6.63 -7.47
C GLN A 39 7.33 -5.46 -6.51
N PRO A 40 6.41 -5.28 -5.53
CA PRO A 40 6.54 -4.19 -4.57
C PRO A 40 7.73 -4.44 -3.63
N ASP A 41 8.38 -3.40 -3.13
CA ASP A 41 9.44 -3.51 -2.14
C ASP A 41 8.88 -3.78 -0.74
N PHE A 42 7.75 -3.19 -0.38
CA PHE A 42 7.14 -3.32 0.94
C PHE A 42 5.63 -3.58 0.91
N VAL A 43 5.16 -4.26 1.95
CA VAL A 43 3.74 -4.39 2.31
C VAL A 43 3.56 -3.96 3.75
N LEU A 44 2.63 -3.06 3.99
CA LEU A 44 2.16 -2.72 5.32
C LEU A 44 0.88 -3.50 5.61
N PHE A 45 0.93 -4.33 6.65
CA PHE A 45 -0.19 -5.06 7.21
C PHE A 45 -0.70 -4.37 8.46
N LEU A 46 -2.00 -4.09 8.49
CA LEU A 46 -2.70 -3.53 9.65
C LEU A 46 -3.82 -4.47 10.11
N SER A 47 -4.03 -4.61 11.41
CA SER A 47 -5.14 -5.38 11.99
C SER A 47 -5.70 -4.71 13.23
N LYS A 48 -7.02 -4.78 13.44
CA LYS A 48 -7.68 -4.30 14.67
C LYS A 48 -7.45 -5.24 15.86
N GLU A 49 -7.45 -4.70 17.07
CA GLU A 49 -7.16 -5.44 18.33
C GLU A 49 -8.14 -6.57 18.64
N ASN A 50 -9.38 -6.49 18.16
CA ASN A 50 -10.50 -7.32 18.57
C ASN A 50 -10.71 -8.59 17.74
N GLY A 51 -9.80 -8.94 16.81
CA GLY A 51 -9.90 -10.17 16.01
C GLY A 51 -11.02 -10.18 14.95
N GLU A 52 -11.87 -9.15 14.92
CA GLU A 52 -12.69 -8.76 13.77
C GLU A 52 -11.73 -8.30 12.68
N THR A 53 -11.25 -9.27 11.91
CA THR A 53 -10.07 -9.09 11.07
C THR A 53 -10.41 -8.07 10.01
N LEU A 54 -9.76 -6.91 10.02
CA LEU A 54 -9.71 -5.98 8.89
C LEU A 54 -8.24 -5.85 8.58
N SER A 55 -7.78 -6.70 7.67
CA SER A 55 -6.39 -6.74 7.23
C SER A 55 -6.22 -5.81 6.04
N TYR A 56 -5.66 -4.62 6.28
CA TYR A 56 -5.25 -3.71 5.21
C TYR A 56 -3.88 -4.12 4.71
N GLN A 57 -3.76 -4.37 3.41
CA GLN A 57 -2.50 -4.65 2.73
C GLN A 57 -2.18 -3.49 1.81
N LEU A 58 -1.22 -2.67 2.23
CA LEU A 58 -0.80 -1.46 1.52
C LEU A 58 0.55 -1.70 0.87
N PHE A 59 0.62 -1.58 -0.46
CA PHE A 59 1.87 -1.73 -1.20
C PHE A 59 2.59 -0.38 -1.29
N VAL A 60 3.86 -0.37 -0.88
CA VAL A 60 4.68 0.85 -0.85
C VAL A 60 5.96 0.63 -1.63
N GLU A 61 6.28 1.59 -2.49
CA GLU A 61 7.58 1.64 -3.17
C GLU A 61 8.37 2.89 -2.80
N PRO A 62 9.53 2.76 -2.15
CA PRO A 62 10.45 3.86 -1.97
C PRO A 62 11.20 4.14 -3.28
N LYS A 63 11.11 5.37 -3.78
CA LYS A 63 11.86 5.81 -4.97
C LYS A 63 12.80 6.97 -4.63
N GLY A 64 13.90 7.06 -5.39
CA GLY A 64 14.75 8.25 -5.42
C GLY A 64 14.07 9.40 -6.18
N GLU A 65 14.67 10.59 -6.19
CA GLU A 65 14.06 11.82 -6.73
C GLU A 65 13.62 11.75 -8.22
N HIS A 66 14.11 10.77 -8.98
CA HIS A 66 13.77 10.56 -10.37
C HIS A 66 12.95 9.27 -10.55
N ILE A 67 11.67 9.43 -10.89
CA ILE A 67 10.85 8.35 -11.45
C ILE A 67 11.21 8.25 -12.93
N ALA A 68 11.74 7.11 -13.36
CA ALA A 68 11.90 6.85 -14.78
C ALA A 68 10.52 6.64 -15.43
N ASP A 69 10.33 7.08 -16.67
CA ASP A 69 9.07 6.85 -17.42
C ASP A 69 8.68 5.36 -17.45
N PHE A 70 9.67 4.47 -17.40
CA PHE A 70 9.47 3.02 -17.33
C PHE A 70 8.80 2.55 -16.02
N ASP A 71 8.85 3.32 -14.95
CA ASP A 71 8.22 2.98 -13.67
C ASP A 71 6.81 3.60 -13.52
N ARG A 72 6.41 4.53 -14.40
CA ARG A 72 5.12 5.23 -14.29
C ARG A 72 3.91 4.30 -14.30
N TRP A 73 3.93 3.27 -15.16
CA TRP A 73 2.84 2.29 -15.23
C TRP A 73 2.63 1.52 -13.92
N LYS A 74 3.66 1.38 -13.08
CA LYS A 74 3.53 0.72 -11.77
C LYS A 74 2.78 1.61 -10.78
N GLU A 75 3.03 2.91 -10.83
CA GLU A 75 2.32 3.88 -10.00
C GLU A 75 0.86 4.00 -10.43
N ASP A 76 0.61 4.01 -11.74
CA ASP A 76 -0.75 3.96 -12.29
C ASP A 76 -1.45 2.65 -11.87
N PHE A 77 -0.77 1.50 -11.98
CA PHE A 77 -1.29 0.21 -11.53
C PHE A 77 -1.60 0.19 -10.03
N LEU A 78 -0.73 0.72 -9.16
CA LEU A 78 -1.01 0.79 -7.72
C LEU A 78 -2.26 1.63 -7.42
N LYS A 79 -2.46 2.74 -8.13
CA LYS A 79 -3.69 3.57 -8.01
C LYS A 79 -4.96 2.87 -8.51
N GLU A 80 -4.82 1.84 -9.33
CA GLU A 80 -5.95 1.00 -9.76
C GLU A 80 -6.35 -0.03 -8.69
N ILE A 81 -5.43 -0.37 -7.77
CA ILE A 81 -5.69 -1.23 -6.61
C ILE A 81 -6.45 -0.42 -5.55
N ASP A 82 -7.74 -0.22 -5.80
CA ASP A 82 -8.63 0.57 -4.96
C ASP A 82 -9.93 -0.21 -4.67
N PRO A 83 -10.29 -0.45 -3.39
CA PRO A 83 -11.50 -1.16 -3.00
C PRO A 83 -12.79 -0.47 -3.48
N GLU A 84 -12.80 0.86 -3.64
CA GLU A 84 -13.96 1.57 -4.17
C GLU A 84 -14.20 1.29 -5.66
N ARG A 85 -13.14 0.92 -6.39
CA ARG A 85 -13.22 0.59 -7.82
C ARG A 85 -13.73 -0.81 -8.11
N LYS A 86 -13.98 -1.65 -7.09
CA LYS A 86 -14.74 -2.93 -6.99
C LYS A 86 -14.60 -4.00 -8.08
N SER A 87 -14.05 -3.71 -9.25
CA SER A 87 -14.26 -4.48 -10.47
C SER A 87 -13.18 -5.52 -10.74
N GLU A 88 -12.03 -5.44 -10.06
CA GLU A 88 -10.85 -6.26 -10.39
C GLU A 88 -10.16 -6.93 -9.18
N LEU A 89 -10.50 -6.52 -7.94
CA LEU A 89 -10.02 -7.17 -6.72
C LEU A 89 -11.03 -8.21 -6.22
N ILE A 90 -10.78 -9.48 -6.55
CA ILE A 90 -11.62 -10.61 -6.10
C ILE A 90 -11.30 -10.97 -4.65
N ILE A 91 -11.46 -10.06 -3.69
CA ILE A 91 -11.58 -10.40 -2.25
C ILE A 91 -12.48 -9.36 -1.57
N GLU A 92 -13.79 -9.43 -1.81
CA GLU A 92 -14.78 -8.92 -0.84
C GLU A 92 -15.12 -10.05 0.15
N ASP A 93 -14.15 -10.48 0.95
CA ASP A 93 -14.49 -11.02 2.27
C ASP A 93 -14.52 -9.82 3.22
N LYS A 94 -15.45 -9.79 4.17
CA LYS A 94 -15.70 -8.63 5.06
C LYS A 94 -14.49 -8.24 5.92
N ASN A 95 -13.40 -9.00 5.79
CA ASN A 95 -12.26 -9.01 6.67
C ASN A 95 -10.93 -8.56 6.04
N TYR A 96 -10.88 -8.36 4.72
CA TYR A 96 -9.63 -8.04 4.02
C TYR A 96 -9.81 -6.86 3.07
N CYS A 97 -8.88 -5.92 3.11
CA CYS A 97 -8.85 -4.77 2.22
C CYS A 97 -7.44 -4.66 1.61
N ILE A 98 -7.35 -4.62 0.29
CA ILE A 98 -6.09 -4.47 -0.42
C ILE A 98 -6.12 -3.13 -1.13
N ILE A 99 -5.09 -2.32 -0.90
CA ILE A 99 -4.99 -0.96 -1.41
C ILE A 99 -3.57 -0.74 -1.93
N GLY A 100 -3.43 -0.14 -3.11
CA GLY A 100 -2.15 0.36 -3.60
C GLY A 100 -1.95 1.81 -3.19
N LEU A 101 -0.78 2.12 -2.62
CA LEU A 101 -0.40 3.50 -2.32
C LEU A 101 0.48 4.07 -3.44
N PRO A 102 0.49 5.40 -3.62
CA PRO A 102 1.45 6.03 -4.51
C PRO A 102 2.88 5.74 -4.05
N PHE A 103 3.84 5.97 -4.94
CA PHE A 103 5.26 5.83 -4.60
C PHE A 103 5.67 6.82 -3.51
N TYR A 104 6.39 6.31 -2.52
CA TYR A 104 6.96 7.11 -1.46
C TYR A 104 8.28 7.73 -1.93
N GLN A 105 8.34 9.06 -1.94
CA GLN A 105 9.55 9.86 -2.13
C GLN A 105 9.63 10.91 -1.01
N GLU A 106 10.84 11.32 -0.64
CA GLU A 106 11.00 12.33 0.41
C GLU A 106 10.34 13.67 0.05
N LYS A 107 10.40 14.05 -1.24
CA LYS A 107 9.78 15.28 -1.76
C LYS A 107 8.24 15.26 -1.80
N ASN A 108 7.61 14.07 -1.80
CA ASN A 108 6.15 13.91 -1.87
C ASN A 108 5.58 13.26 -0.60
N GLN A 109 6.28 13.37 0.53
CA GLN A 109 5.86 12.82 1.84
C GLN A 109 4.43 13.19 2.21
N ASN A 110 4.02 14.43 1.96
CA ASN A 110 2.66 14.89 2.27
C ASN A 110 1.62 14.20 1.37
N GLU A 111 1.86 14.09 0.06
CA GLU A 111 0.93 13.39 -0.85
C GLU A 111 0.78 11.91 -0.48
N PHE A 112 1.90 11.27 -0.11
CA PHE A 112 1.86 9.89 0.36
C PHE A 112 1.08 9.76 1.68
N ARG A 113 1.27 10.71 2.61
CA ARG A 113 0.51 10.75 3.87
C ARG A 113 -0.98 10.92 3.60
N ASP A 114 -1.36 11.87 2.77
CA ASP A 114 -2.76 12.15 2.46
C ASP A 114 -3.43 10.91 1.85
N ALA A 115 -2.74 10.21 0.92
CA ALA A 115 -3.23 8.96 0.34
C ALA A 115 -3.31 7.82 1.37
N LEU A 116 -2.38 7.75 2.33
CA LEU A 116 -2.41 6.78 3.42
C LEU A 116 -3.59 7.06 4.37
N ASP A 117 -3.82 8.30 4.75
CA ASP A 117 -4.92 8.72 5.62
C ASP A 117 -6.27 8.45 4.94
N GLU A 118 -6.40 8.78 3.65
CA GLU A 118 -7.59 8.48 2.83
C GLU A 118 -7.85 6.97 2.75
N ALA A 119 -6.83 6.17 2.45
CA ALA A 119 -6.92 4.71 2.39
C ALA A 119 -7.40 4.07 3.72
N LEU A 120 -7.09 4.73 4.84
CA LEU A 120 -7.45 4.27 6.18
C LEU A 120 -8.73 4.92 6.74
N GLN A 121 -9.33 5.85 5.99
CA GLN A 121 -10.47 6.67 6.44
C GLN A 121 -10.20 7.36 7.80
N LEU A 122 -8.97 7.86 7.98
CA LEU A 122 -8.52 8.60 9.18
C LEU A 122 -8.98 10.07 9.17
#